data_AF-A0A3N4SL46-F1
#
_entry.id   AF-A0A3N4SL46-F1
#
_cell.length_a   1.000
_cell.length_b   1.000
_cell.length_c   1.000
_cell.angle_alpha   90.00
_cell.angle_beta   90.00
_cell.angle_gamma   90.00
#
_symmetry.space_group_name_H-M   'P 1'
#
loop_
_entity.id
_entity.type
_entity.pdbx_description
1 polymer ?
#
loop_
_entity_poly.entity_id
_entity_poly.type
_entity_poly.pdbx_seq_one_letter_code
_entity_poly.pdbx_strand_id
1 'polypeptide(L)'
;MATISTKSVLALSVAALVLAAAPAATARPSPPGPSERCGTHDDVRRALTALTAHDRIPGASVLADGPCGRWAETAGTADLRTGRPMNTTDRLRVGSVTKTFTATVVLQLAAEHRLSLDASVDHYLPGLIDVHGYDGRHITVRQLLRHTSGLPHYLDAPVADPDRYSPRLLRGSEPANRHALRDWAAWTAARNTTYGLGRTRDAVLTVVDRIQAAAERAPLRVGDYRVDESTAPMVVFNGLSQDNDTAYGDFAQGMRDLRDAAAGKAVTPSPWLADTLGFTLTGSMSDYGSVQMSILCGDVAAPRDPETYWRDVQRSRAQDPLFGPVTNNIGPCAFWDPPRERPTVIRNDLPALLVNATGDPRTVYQGAQAVHRDWPSSRLVTLRGADQHAVFGVYGSDCVDATVNAYLATEKLPATDVTCAASPH
;
A
#
# COMPACT_ATOMS: atom_id res chain seq x y z
N MET A 1 -65.51 -12.28 19.68
CA MET A 1 -66.57 -11.94 18.70
C MET A 1 -65.91 -11.84 17.33
N ALA A 2 -66.30 -12.55 16.28
CA ALA A 2 -67.20 -13.69 16.14
C ALA A 2 -66.67 -14.55 14.96
N THR A 3 -66.18 -15.77 15.22
CA THR A 3 -66.82 -17.04 14.80
C THR A 3 -67.41 -17.05 13.37
N ILE A 4 -66.69 -17.69 12.45
CA ILE A 4 -67.26 -18.26 11.21
C ILE A 4 -67.78 -19.68 11.51
N SER A 5 -68.90 -20.05 10.88
CA SER A 5 -69.72 -21.19 11.25
C SER A 5 -69.13 -22.55 10.85
N THR A 6 -69.41 -23.53 11.71
CA THR A 6 -69.42 -24.97 11.43
C THR A 6 -70.29 -25.33 10.20
N LYS A 7 -69.92 -26.41 9.50
CA LYS A 7 -70.68 -27.69 9.52
C LYS A 7 -70.00 -28.80 8.69
N SER A 8 -69.72 -29.91 9.37
CA SER A 8 -69.75 -31.27 8.80
C SER A 8 -71.16 -31.87 9.11
N VAL A 9 -71.60 -33.04 8.67
CA VAL A 9 -70.98 -34.23 8.04
C VAL A 9 -72.02 -34.81 7.05
N LEU A 10 -71.63 -35.45 5.93
CA LEU A 10 -72.07 -36.80 5.50
C LEU A 10 -71.56 -37.20 4.11
N ALA A 11 -71.20 -38.48 3.98
CA ALA A 11 -70.86 -39.14 2.72
C ALA A 11 -72.08 -39.83 2.11
N LEU A 12 -72.08 -40.03 0.79
CA LEU A 12 -72.36 -41.34 0.19
C LEU A 12 -71.73 -41.45 -1.21
N SER A 13 -71.35 -42.67 -1.58
CA SER A 13 -70.58 -43.02 -2.78
C SER A 13 -71.39 -42.95 -4.09
N VAL A 14 -70.71 -42.83 -5.24
CA VAL A 14 -70.77 -43.79 -6.38
C VAL A 14 -69.98 -43.28 -7.62
N ALA A 15 -69.43 -44.24 -8.37
CA ALA A 15 -68.90 -44.17 -9.74
C ALA A 15 -67.56 -43.44 -9.98
N ALA A 16 -66.62 -44.19 -10.58
CA ALA A 16 -65.34 -43.68 -11.06
C ALA A 16 -65.45 -43.14 -12.49
N LEU A 17 -64.74 -42.06 -12.78
CA LEU A 17 -64.27 -41.74 -14.13
C LEU A 17 -62.75 -41.55 -14.06
N VAL A 18 -62.01 -42.37 -14.82
CA VAL A 18 -60.55 -42.25 -14.91
C VAL A 18 -60.22 -41.14 -15.90
N LEU A 19 -59.85 -39.97 -15.38
CA LEU A 19 -59.09 -38.96 -16.15
C LEU A 19 -57.65 -38.96 -15.65
N ALA A 20 -56.71 -39.21 -16.54
CA ALA A 20 -55.28 -39.24 -16.23
C ALA A 20 -54.76 -37.81 -15.97
N ALA A 21 -54.67 -37.43 -14.70
CA ALA A 21 -53.92 -36.24 -14.29
C ALA A 21 -52.41 -36.55 -14.38
N ALA A 22 -51.76 -36.08 -15.44
CA ALA A 22 -50.30 -36.10 -15.52
C ALA A 22 -49.73 -35.25 -14.36
N PRO A 23 -48.66 -35.70 -13.67
CA PRO A 23 -48.04 -34.90 -12.63
C PRO A 23 -47.44 -33.65 -13.26
N ALA A 24 -47.95 -32.48 -12.88
CA ALA A 24 -47.31 -31.21 -13.18
C ALA A 24 -45.94 -31.17 -12.51
N ALA A 25 -44.90 -31.47 -13.28
CA ALA A 25 -43.53 -31.30 -12.84
C ALA A 25 -43.31 -29.82 -12.49
N THR A 26 -43.19 -29.51 -11.21
CA THR A 26 -42.74 -28.20 -10.74
C THR A 26 -41.30 -28.02 -11.17
N ALA A 27 -41.10 -27.43 -12.35
CA ALA A 27 -39.79 -27.05 -12.85
C ALA A 27 -39.13 -26.14 -11.81
N ARG A 28 -38.13 -26.66 -11.09
CA ARG A 28 -37.23 -25.81 -10.33
C ARG A 28 -36.63 -24.80 -11.30
N PRO A 29 -36.65 -23.49 -11.01
CA PRO A 29 -36.00 -22.52 -11.88
C PRO A 29 -34.53 -22.92 -12.02
N SER A 30 -34.07 -23.05 -13.26
CA SER A 30 -32.66 -23.28 -13.55
C SER A 30 -31.83 -22.20 -12.86
N PRO A 31 -30.63 -22.53 -12.31
CA PRO A 31 -29.75 -21.49 -11.81
C PRO A 31 -29.51 -20.47 -12.93
N PRO A 32 -29.60 -19.15 -12.65
CA PRO A 32 -29.47 -18.12 -13.68
C PRO A 32 -28.14 -18.27 -14.41
N GLY A 33 -28.18 -18.06 -15.72
CA GLY A 33 -27.03 -18.26 -16.60
C GLY A 33 -25.86 -17.33 -16.25
N PRO A 34 -24.64 -17.59 -16.75
CA PRO A 34 -23.49 -16.71 -16.49
C PRO A 34 -23.77 -15.23 -16.83
N SER A 35 -24.52 -14.97 -17.90
CA SER A 35 -24.97 -13.64 -18.31
C SER A 35 -25.93 -12.96 -17.34
N GLU A 36 -26.87 -13.69 -16.73
CA GLU A 36 -27.80 -13.14 -15.72
C GLU A 36 -27.12 -12.87 -14.38
N ARG A 37 -26.06 -13.63 -14.04
CA ARG A 37 -25.32 -13.44 -12.78
C ARG A 37 -24.29 -12.32 -12.84
N CYS A 38 -23.75 -12.01 -14.01
CA CYS A 38 -22.55 -11.18 -14.15
C CYS A 38 -22.72 -9.90 -14.98
N GLY A 39 -23.86 -9.73 -15.65
CA GLY A 39 -24.18 -8.50 -16.38
C GLY A 39 -23.33 -8.26 -17.63
N THR A 40 -23.28 -7.00 -18.06
CA THR A 40 -22.63 -6.54 -19.32
C THR A 40 -21.18 -6.11 -19.14
N HIS A 41 -20.64 -6.13 -17.92
CA HIS A 41 -19.32 -5.60 -17.55
C HIS A 41 -19.11 -4.10 -17.86
N ASP A 42 -20.18 -3.32 -18.02
CA ASP A 42 -20.09 -1.89 -18.39
C ASP A 42 -19.32 -1.04 -17.37
N ASP A 43 -19.28 -1.42 -16.09
CA ASP A 43 -18.42 -0.78 -15.06
C ASP A 43 -16.94 -0.92 -15.38
N VAL A 44 -16.51 -2.10 -15.86
CA VAL A 44 -15.11 -2.34 -16.26
C VAL A 44 -14.78 -1.53 -17.51
N ARG A 45 -15.71 -1.43 -18.46
CA ARG A 45 -15.55 -0.58 -19.63
C ARG A 45 -15.46 0.90 -19.25
N ARG A 46 -16.28 1.38 -18.30
CA ARG A 46 -16.19 2.75 -17.74
C ARG A 46 -14.84 3.00 -17.07
N ALA A 47 -14.35 2.08 -16.25
CA ALA A 47 -13.04 2.19 -15.60
C ALA A 47 -11.90 2.24 -16.62
N LEU A 48 -11.91 1.37 -17.64
CA LEU A 48 -10.94 1.38 -18.73
C LEU A 48 -11.00 2.69 -19.54
N THR A 49 -12.20 3.23 -19.81
CA THR A 49 -12.35 4.55 -20.44
C THR A 49 -11.75 5.65 -19.56
N ALA A 50 -11.99 5.63 -18.24
CA ALA A 50 -11.44 6.62 -17.31
C ALA A 50 -9.90 6.64 -17.30
N LEU A 51 -9.25 5.46 -17.24
CA LEU A 51 -7.79 5.34 -17.33
C LEU A 51 -7.21 5.98 -18.60
N THR A 52 -7.94 5.89 -19.72
CA THR A 52 -7.49 6.47 -21.01
C THR A 52 -7.86 7.95 -21.19
N ALA A 53 -8.98 8.39 -20.63
CA ALA A 53 -9.53 9.74 -20.84
C ALA A 53 -9.10 10.75 -19.76
N HIS A 54 -8.96 10.32 -18.51
CA HIS A 54 -8.57 11.15 -17.37
C HIS A 54 -7.09 10.97 -17.02
N ASP A 55 -6.65 9.72 -16.82
CA ASP A 55 -5.26 9.43 -16.40
C ASP A 55 -4.27 9.44 -17.58
N ARG A 56 -4.80 9.62 -18.81
CA ARG A 56 -4.06 9.72 -20.08
C ARG A 56 -3.13 8.54 -20.38
N ILE A 57 -3.46 7.36 -19.84
CA ILE A 57 -2.78 6.11 -20.21
C ILE A 57 -3.14 5.80 -21.67
N PRO A 58 -2.17 5.51 -22.56
CA PRO A 58 -2.44 5.36 -24.00
C PRO A 58 -3.54 4.35 -24.34
N GLY A 59 -3.57 3.20 -23.66
CA GLY A 59 -4.58 2.17 -23.79
C GLY A 59 -4.45 1.10 -22.71
N ALA A 60 -5.53 0.37 -22.47
CA ALA A 60 -5.63 -0.65 -21.42
C ALA A 60 -6.52 -1.82 -21.86
N SER A 61 -6.29 -3.00 -21.27
CA SER A 61 -7.04 -4.22 -21.56
C SER A 61 -7.29 -5.04 -20.29
N VAL A 62 -8.46 -5.65 -20.20
CA VAL A 62 -8.82 -6.65 -19.19
C VAL A 62 -9.22 -7.95 -19.89
N LEU A 63 -8.75 -9.08 -19.37
CA LEU A 63 -9.23 -10.41 -19.68
C LEU A 63 -9.53 -11.11 -18.35
N ALA A 64 -10.73 -11.63 -18.19
CA ALA A 64 -11.12 -12.44 -17.05
C ALA A 64 -11.62 -13.80 -17.52
N ASP A 65 -11.35 -14.83 -16.73
CA ASP A 65 -11.85 -16.19 -16.91
C ASP A 65 -12.23 -16.72 -15.52
N GLY A 66 -13.42 -17.29 -15.37
CA GLY A 66 -14.00 -17.58 -14.05
C GLY A 66 -15.50 -17.92 -14.08
N PRO A 67 -16.22 -17.76 -12.95
CA PRO A 67 -17.63 -18.17 -12.83
C PRO A 67 -18.60 -17.49 -13.80
N CYS A 68 -18.22 -16.33 -14.36
CA CYS A 68 -18.96 -15.58 -15.36
C CYS A 68 -18.68 -16.05 -16.81
N GLY A 69 -17.87 -17.10 -16.99
CA GLY A 69 -17.24 -17.41 -18.26
C GLY A 69 -16.07 -16.45 -18.57
N ARG A 70 -15.50 -16.63 -19.75
CA ARG A 70 -14.37 -15.83 -20.24
C ARG A 70 -14.86 -14.60 -20.99
N TRP A 71 -14.45 -13.42 -20.55
CA TRP A 71 -14.80 -12.13 -21.16
C TRP A 71 -13.59 -11.19 -21.16
N ALA A 72 -13.61 -10.18 -22.04
CA ALA A 72 -12.51 -9.24 -22.17
C ALA A 72 -12.99 -7.86 -22.65
N GLU A 73 -12.32 -6.81 -22.20
CA GLU A 73 -12.61 -5.41 -22.51
C GLU A 73 -11.32 -4.66 -22.83
N THR A 74 -11.39 -3.63 -23.67
CA THR A 74 -10.25 -2.77 -24.03
C THR A 74 -10.66 -1.32 -24.18
N ALA A 75 -9.75 -0.40 -23.88
CA ALA A 75 -9.89 1.03 -24.17
C ALA A 75 -8.59 1.61 -24.76
N GLY A 76 -8.73 2.69 -25.51
CA GLY A 76 -7.61 3.47 -26.04
C GLY A 76 -6.81 2.78 -27.14
N THR A 77 -5.55 3.17 -27.24
CA THR A 77 -4.65 3.02 -28.38
C THR A 77 -3.38 2.28 -27.97
N ALA A 78 -3.06 1.18 -28.64
CA ALA A 78 -1.85 0.38 -28.40
C ALA A 78 -0.61 0.88 -29.16
N ASP A 79 -0.79 1.62 -30.27
CA ASP A 79 0.30 2.27 -31.00
C ASP A 79 -0.10 3.70 -31.36
N LEU A 80 0.45 4.67 -30.63
CA LEU A 80 0.18 6.11 -30.79
C LEU A 80 0.65 6.68 -32.15
N ARG A 81 1.60 6.03 -32.83
CA ARG A 81 2.10 6.45 -34.15
C ARG A 81 1.16 6.03 -35.27
N THR A 82 0.49 4.89 -35.15
CA THR A 82 -0.47 4.39 -36.14
C THR A 82 -1.93 4.65 -35.77
N GLY A 83 -2.21 5.09 -34.54
CA GLY A 83 -3.56 5.22 -34.01
C GLY A 83 -4.25 3.87 -33.79
N ARG A 84 -3.50 2.76 -33.77
CA ARG A 84 -4.08 1.41 -33.69
C ARG A 84 -4.76 1.20 -32.32
N PRO A 85 -6.04 0.81 -32.26
CA PRO A 85 -6.73 0.56 -31.00
C PRO A 85 -6.10 -0.63 -30.25
N MET A 86 -6.26 -0.60 -28.93
CA MET A 86 -5.90 -1.71 -28.04
C MET A 86 -6.77 -2.94 -28.34
N ASN A 87 -6.15 -4.12 -28.42
CA ASN A 87 -6.82 -5.38 -28.71
C ASN A 87 -6.56 -6.42 -27.60
N THR A 88 -7.53 -7.30 -27.34
CA THR A 88 -7.43 -8.35 -26.30
C THR A 88 -6.35 -9.40 -26.59
N THR A 89 -5.80 -9.42 -27.80
CA THR A 89 -4.68 -10.28 -28.23
C THR A 89 -3.32 -9.56 -28.27
N ASP A 90 -3.26 -8.28 -27.90
CA ASP A 90 -2.00 -7.54 -27.82
C ASP A 90 -1.06 -8.14 -26.77
N ARG A 91 0.23 -8.24 -27.13
CA ARG A 91 1.27 -8.76 -26.23
C ARG A 91 1.88 -7.65 -25.41
N LEU A 92 1.46 -7.55 -24.15
CA LEU A 92 1.99 -6.61 -23.17
C LEU A 92 3.12 -7.24 -22.34
N ARG A 93 4.07 -6.43 -21.88
CA ARG A 93 5.09 -6.88 -20.91
C ARG A 93 4.45 -6.95 -19.53
N VAL A 94 4.31 -8.16 -18.98
CA VAL A 94 3.65 -8.39 -17.68
C VAL A 94 4.51 -8.06 -16.45
N GLY A 95 5.74 -7.57 -16.65
CA GLY A 95 6.61 -7.09 -15.58
C GLY A 95 6.85 -8.13 -14.48
N SER A 96 6.64 -7.71 -13.22
CA SER A 96 6.84 -8.56 -12.03
C SER A 96 5.96 -9.80 -11.96
N VAL A 97 4.87 -9.90 -12.74
CA VAL A 97 4.08 -11.14 -12.86
C VAL A 97 4.95 -12.31 -13.31
N THR A 98 6.00 -12.07 -14.12
CA THR A 98 6.98 -13.09 -14.53
C THR A 98 7.59 -13.86 -13.36
N LYS A 99 7.73 -13.22 -12.17
CA LYS A 99 8.32 -13.85 -10.97
C LYS A 99 7.54 -15.10 -10.54
N THR A 100 6.21 -15.15 -10.68
CA THR A 100 5.40 -16.32 -10.31
C THR A 100 5.62 -17.50 -11.24
N PHE A 101 5.80 -17.25 -12.53
CA PHE A 101 6.16 -18.27 -13.52
C PHE A 101 7.57 -18.82 -13.25
N THR A 102 8.55 -17.93 -12.99
CA THR A 102 9.91 -18.36 -12.60
C THR A 102 9.90 -19.19 -11.32
N ALA A 103 9.19 -18.73 -10.28
CA ALA A 103 9.06 -19.48 -9.02
C ALA A 103 8.39 -20.86 -9.22
N THR A 104 7.36 -20.94 -10.06
CA THR A 104 6.71 -22.22 -10.41
C THR A 104 7.70 -23.20 -11.02
N VAL A 105 8.52 -22.76 -11.99
CA VAL A 105 9.53 -23.63 -12.62
C VAL A 105 10.61 -24.05 -11.63
N VAL A 106 11.08 -23.15 -10.75
CA VAL A 106 12.07 -23.51 -9.71
C VAL A 106 11.50 -24.52 -8.70
N LEU A 107 10.23 -24.38 -8.30
CA LEU A 107 9.55 -25.34 -7.43
C LEU A 107 9.32 -26.69 -8.12
N GLN A 108 9.04 -26.71 -9.42
CA GLN A 108 8.99 -27.95 -10.22
C GLN A 108 10.36 -28.64 -10.27
N LEU A 109 11.43 -27.90 -10.57
CA LEU A 109 12.80 -28.45 -10.56
C LEU A 109 13.22 -28.97 -9.18
N ALA A 110 12.73 -28.36 -8.10
CA ALA A 110 12.92 -28.84 -6.74
C ALA A 110 12.16 -30.15 -6.44
N ALA A 111 10.91 -30.26 -6.91
CA ALA A 111 10.12 -31.49 -6.82
C ALA A 111 10.68 -32.63 -7.69
N GLU A 112 11.33 -32.30 -8.82
CA GLU A 112 12.08 -33.23 -9.68
C GLU A 112 13.45 -33.62 -9.09
N HIS A 113 13.84 -33.12 -7.91
CA HIS A 113 15.16 -33.28 -7.29
C HIS A 113 16.34 -32.78 -8.15
N ARG A 114 16.08 -31.93 -9.14
CA ARG A 114 17.10 -31.32 -10.02
C ARG A 114 17.69 -30.03 -9.46
N LEU A 115 17.04 -29.47 -8.46
CA LEU A 115 17.46 -28.32 -7.68
C LEU A 115 17.10 -28.57 -6.21
N SER A 116 17.86 -27.98 -5.28
CA SER A 116 17.51 -27.88 -3.87
C SER A 116 17.25 -26.42 -3.53
N LEU A 117 16.11 -26.17 -2.87
CA LEU A 117 15.78 -24.83 -2.40
C LEU A 117 16.74 -24.33 -1.32
N ASP A 118 17.32 -25.25 -0.55
CA ASP A 118 18.23 -24.96 0.57
C ASP A 118 19.72 -25.00 0.16
N ALA A 119 20.02 -25.31 -1.11
CA ALA A 119 21.36 -25.14 -1.66
C ALA A 119 21.65 -23.65 -1.93
N SER A 120 22.93 -23.30 -1.88
CA SER A 120 23.41 -21.96 -2.20
C SER A 120 23.23 -21.63 -3.69
N VAL A 121 23.16 -20.35 -4.02
CA VAL A 121 23.13 -19.88 -5.42
C VAL A 121 24.43 -20.25 -6.12
N ASP A 122 25.57 -20.11 -5.44
CA ASP A 122 26.90 -20.46 -5.94
C ASP A 122 27.05 -21.93 -6.34
N HIS A 123 26.28 -22.85 -5.73
CA HIS A 123 26.27 -24.26 -6.14
C HIS A 123 25.75 -24.47 -7.58
N TYR A 124 24.83 -23.62 -8.04
CA TYR A 124 24.27 -23.67 -9.40
C TYR A 124 24.91 -22.68 -10.36
N LEU A 125 25.35 -21.52 -9.84
CA LEU A 125 25.85 -20.39 -10.61
C LEU A 125 27.14 -19.86 -9.95
N PRO A 126 28.27 -20.61 -10.02
CA PRO A 126 29.50 -20.29 -9.31
C PRO A 126 30.03 -18.90 -9.68
N GLY A 127 30.36 -18.08 -8.68
CA GLY A 127 30.92 -16.74 -8.86
C GLY A 127 29.96 -15.71 -9.50
N LEU A 128 28.69 -16.03 -9.73
CA LEU A 128 27.70 -15.05 -10.24
C LEU A 128 27.43 -13.94 -9.23
N ILE A 129 27.47 -14.27 -7.95
CA ILE A 129 27.31 -13.34 -6.82
C ILE A 129 28.60 -13.43 -5.99
N ASP A 130 29.65 -12.78 -6.47
CA ASP A 130 30.92 -12.56 -5.76
C ASP A 130 31.39 -11.11 -6.03
N VAL A 131 30.47 -10.17 -5.82
CA VAL A 131 30.66 -8.74 -6.14
C VAL A 131 30.17 -7.87 -5.00
N HIS A 132 30.93 -6.81 -4.72
CA HIS A 132 30.62 -5.83 -3.67
C HIS A 132 30.31 -6.47 -2.30
N GLY A 133 30.91 -7.63 -2.02
CA GLY A 133 30.73 -8.35 -0.77
C GLY A 133 29.36 -9.02 -0.57
N TYR A 134 28.57 -9.19 -1.63
CA TYR A 134 27.53 -10.22 -1.65
C TYR A 134 28.16 -11.55 -2.06
N ASP A 135 27.89 -12.60 -1.28
CA ASP A 135 28.46 -13.93 -1.47
C ASP A 135 27.34 -14.95 -1.72
N GLY A 136 27.29 -15.46 -2.95
CA GLY A 136 26.31 -16.45 -3.41
C GLY A 136 26.39 -17.79 -2.69
N ARG A 137 27.45 -18.06 -1.91
CA ARG A 137 27.58 -19.25 -1.04
C ARG A 137 26.71 -19.12 0.22
N HIS A 138 26.35 -17.90 0.60
CA HIS A 138 25.52 -17.60 1.77
C HIS A 138 24.06 -17.28 1.44
N ILE A 139 23.73 -17.12 0.16
CA ILE A 139 22.36 -16.92 -0.34
C ILE A 139 21.84 -18.26 -0.88
N THR A 140 20.67 -18.70 -0.43
CA THR A 140 19.99 -19.90 -0.93
C THR A 140 19.00 -19.60 -2.05
N VAL A 141 18.64 -20.61 -2.84
CA VAL A 141 17.58 -20.48 -3.86
C VAL A 141 16.24 -20.10 -3.20
N ARG A 142 15.95 -20.63 -2.01
CA ARG A 142 14.76 -20.28 -1.21
C ARG A 142 14.70 -18.79 -0.87
N GLN A 143 15.83 -18.20 -0.47
CA GLN A 143 15.91 -16.76 -0.17
C GLN A 143 15.67 -15.89 -1.40
N LEU A 144 16.14 -16.31 -2.58
CA LEU A 144 15.80 -15.61 -3.84
C LEU A 144 14.29 -15.68 -4.14
N LEU A 145 13.66 -16.84 -3.99
CA LEU A 145 12.22 -17.01 -4.23
C LEU A 145 11.34 -16.25 -3.24
N ARG A 146 11.84 -15.99 -2.03
CA ARG A 146 11.13 -15.26 -0.96
C ARG A 146 11.46 -13.76 -0.90
N HIS A 147 12.40 -13.29 -1.72
CA HIS A 147 12.99 -11.96 -1.62
C HIS A 147 13.72 -11.67 -0.28
N THR A 148 14.10 -12.71 0.47
CA THR A 148 14.83 -12.63 1.76
C THR A 148 16.35 -12.78 1.63
N SER A 149 16.90 -12.63 0.41
CA SER A 149 18.34 -12.75 0.15
C SER A 149 19.20 -11.62 0.72
N GLY A 150 18.61 -10.44 0.97
CA GLY A 150 19.34 -9.23 1.32
C GLY A 150 20.11 -8.58 0.15
N LEU A 151 19.97 -9.09 -1.08
CA LEU A 151 20.41 -8.36 -2.26
C LEU A 151 19.61 -7.05 -2.40
N PRO A 152 20.24 -5.92 -2.77
CA PRO A 152 19.56 -4.65 -2.89
C PRO A 152 18.61 -4.70 -4.09
N HIS A 153 17.41 -4.14 -3.95
CA HIS A 153 16.48 -4.08 -5.06
C HIS A 153 17.02 -3.08 -6.11
N TYR A 154 17.30 -3.59 -7.30
CA TYR A 154 17.97 -2.87 -8.39
C TYR A 154 17.24 -1.62 -8.94
N LEU A 155 16.00 -1.36 -8.48
CA LEU A 155 15.26 -0.14 -8.80
C LEU A 155 15.13 0.82 -7.60
N ASP A 156 14.99 0.30 -6.38
CA ASP A 156 14.61 1.06 -5.18
C ASP A 156 14.94 0.27 -3.91
N ALA A 157 16.02 0.62 -3.22
CA ALA A 157 16.29 0.14 -1.87
C ALA A 157 15.95 1.28 -0.87
N PRO A 158 15.02 1.09 0.09
CA PRO A 158 14.77 2.08 1.12
C PRO A 158 16.03 2.26 1.97
N VAL A 159 16.53 3.49 2.10
CA VAL A 159 17.81 3.76 2.76
C VAL A 159 17.65 3.84 4.28
N ALA A 160 17.38 2.68 4.90
CA ALA A 160 17.26 2.51 6.33
C ALA A 160 18.59 2.07 6.98
N ASP A 161 18.82 2.51 8.22
CA ASP A 161 19.95 2.06 9.06
C ASP A 161 19.89 0.52 9.24
N PRO A 162 20.88 -0.25 8.75
CA PRO A 162 20.80 -1.71 8.72
C PRO A 162 20.85 -2.33 10.11
N ASP A 163 21.49 -1.68 11.09
CA ASP A 163 21.53 -2.13 12.49
C ASP A 163 20.20 -1.83 13.23
N ARG A 164 19.28 -1.08 12.61
CA ARG A 164 17.94 -0.76 13.16
C ARG A 164 16.77 -1.40 12.42
N TYR A 165 17.03 -2.11 11.32
CA TYR A 165 15.96 -2.76 10.55
C TYR A 165 15.19 -3.77 11.40
N SER A 166 13.88 -3.59 11.47
CA SER A 166 12.96 -4.43 12.23
C SER A 166 11.51 -4.18 11.79
N PRO A 167 10.55 -5.03 12.19
CA PRO A 167 9.12 -4.76 11.97
C PRO A 167 8.57 -3.51 12.67
N ARG A 168 9.41 -2.76 13.39
CA ARG A 168 9.06 -1.51 14.09
C ARG A 168 9.81 -0.31 13.48
N LEU A 169 10.13 -0.38 12.18
CA LEU A 169 10.92 0.60 11.43
C LEU A 169 10.45 2.07 11.51
N LEU A 170 9.16 2.32 11.79
CA LEU A 170 8.60 3.67 11.90
C LEU A 170 8.90 4.34 13.26
N ARG A 171 9.46 3.63 14.24
CA ARG A 171 9.85 4.22 15.53
C ARG A 171 11.00 5.21 15.35
N GLY A 172 10.85 6.42 15.89
CA GLY A 172 11.77 7.53 15.71
C GLY A 172 11.41 8.45 14.52
N SER A 173 10.35 8.16 13.76
CA SER A 173 9.83 9.04 12.70
C SER A 173 8.91 10.15 13.23
N GLU A 174 8.55 10.14 14.52
CA GLU A 174 7.68 11.14 15.14
C GLU A 174 8.17 12.58 14.91
N PRO A 175 9.47 12.94 15.05
CA PRO A 175 9.95 14.29 14.80
C PRO A 175 9.83 14.76 13.35
N ALA A 176 10.00 13.84 12.38
CA ALA A 176 9.85 14.13 10.95
C ALA A 176 8.37 14.35 10.60
N ASN A 177 7.48 13.48 11.07
CA ASN A 177 6.03 13.67 10.90
C ASN A 177 5.54 14.95 11.59
N ARG A 178 6.13 15.35 12.73
CA ARG A 178 5.87 16.67 13.35
C ARG A 178 6.41 17.85 12.55
N HIS A 179 7.41 17.67 11.69
CA HIS A 179 7.87 18.69 10.76
C HIS A 179 6.89 18.84 9.61
N ALA A 180 6.64 17.77 8.87
CA ALA A 180 5.65 17.70 7.79
C ALA A 180 4.29 18.29 8.21
N LEU A 181 3.79 17.95 9.41
CA LEU A 181 2.53 18.49 9.92
C LEU A 181 2.55 20.01 10.15
N ARG A 182 3.68 20.59 10.56
CA ARG A 182 3.80 22.05 10.75
C ARG A 182 3.87 22.78 9.41
N ASP A 183 4.53 22.19 8.43
CA ASP A 183 4.81 22.81 7.15
C ASP A 183 3.57 22.73 6.25
N TRP A 184 2.88 21.57 6.21
CA TRP A 184 1.50 21.44 5.74
C TRP A 184 0.55 22.45 6.41
N ALA A 185 0.59 22.57 7.74
CA ALA A 185 -0.31 23.49 8.45
C ALA A 185 -0.04 24.97 8.10
N ALA A 186 1.20 25.33 7.76
CA ALA A 186 1.53 26.67 7.27
C ALA A 186 1.00 26.88 5.84
N TRP A 187 1.19 25.91 4.94
CA TRP A 187 0.65 25.90 3.58
C TRP A 187 -0.89 26.01 3.57
N THR A 188 -1.57 25.25 4.43
CA THR A 188 -3.02 25.25 4.59
C THR A 188 -3.52 26.58 5.16
N ALA A 189 -2.78 27.20 6.08
CA ALA A 189 -3.15 28.47 6.67
C ALA A 189 -3.13 29.63 5.65
N ALA A 190 -2.15 29.63 4.74
CA ALA A 190 -2.11 30.56 3.61
C ALA A 190 -3.32 30.40 2.68
N ARG A 191 -3.85 29.17 2.57
CA ARG A 191 -5.00 28.78 1.74
C ARG A 191 -6.31 28.69 2.55
N ASN A 192 -6.43 29.44 3.66
CA ASN A 192 -7.60 29.41 4.56
C ASN A 192 -8.94 29.75 3.88
N THR A 193 -8.95 30.55 2.81
CA THR A 193 -10.19 30.83 2.04
C THR A 193 -10.76 29.59 1.37
N THR A 194 -9.93 28.59 1.08
CA THR A 194 -10.32 27.32 0.46
C THR A 194 -10.74 26.29 1.50
N TYR A 195 -9.90 26.06 2.51
CA TYR A 195 -10.07 24.95 3.47
C TYR A 195 -10.78 25.36 4.79
N GLY A 196 -10.68 26.63 5.19
CA GLY A 196 -11.32 27.14 6.40
C GLY A 196 -10.82 26.50 7.71
N LEU A 197 -9.59 26.00 7.73
CA LEU A 197 -8.99 25.32 8.89
C LEU A 197 -8.30 26.27 9.88
N GLY A 198 -8.05 27.52 9.51
CA GLY A 198 -7.38 28.52 10.35
C GLY A 198 -6.48 29.44 9.53
N ARG A 199 -6.37 30.72 9.92
CA ARG A 199 -5.53 31.73 9.23
C ARG A 199 -4.06 31.72 9.64
N THR A 200 -3.68 30.88 10.60
CA THR A 200 -2.31 30.71 11.08
C THR A 200 -2.01 29.22 11.21
N ARG A 201 -0.74 28.83 11.06
CA ARG A 201 -0.28 27.45 11.26
C ARG A 201 -0.82 26.87 12.58
N ASP A 202 -0.66 27.61 13.67
CA ASP A 202 -1.03 27.16 15.01
C ASP A 202 -2.56 27.01 15.15
N ALA A 203 -3.36 27.78 14.41
CA ALA A 203 -4.81 27.58 14.35
C ALA A 203 -5.20 26.31 13.57
N VAL A 204 -4.50 25.99 12.48
CA VAL A 204 -4.70 24.73 11.74
C VAL A 204 -4.29 23.52 12.59
N LEU A 205 -3.13 23.58 13.27
CA LEU A 205 -2.70 22.54 14.22
C LEU A 205 -3.72 22.35 15.36
N THR A 206 -4.27 23.45 15.89
CA THR A 206 -5.36 23.39 16.89
C THR A 206 -6.61 22.66 16.38
N VAL A 207 -6.89 22.66 15.07
CA VAL A 207 -7.99 21.85 14.51
C VAL A 207 -7.64 20.36 14.53
N VAL A 208 -6.41 19.98 14.19
CA VAL A 208 -5.94 18.58 14.27
C VAL A 208 -6.03 18.07 15.71
N ASP A 209 -5.54 18.84 16.69
CA ASP A 209 -5.62 18.47 18.11
C ASP A 209 -7.07 18.32 18.59
N ARG A 210 -8.00 19.15 18.09
CA ARG A 210 -9.44 19.04 18.40
C ARG A 210 -10.11 17.84 17.76
N ILE A 211 -9.68 17.42 16.56
CA ILE A 211 -10.17 16.21 15.91
C ILE A 211 -9.76 14.98 16.75
N GLN A 212 -8.48 14.90 17.14
CA GLN A 212 -7.98 13.86 18.03
C GLN A 212 -8.74 13.82 19.37
N ALA A 213 -8.84 14.96 20.05
CA ALA A 213 -9.54 15.08 21.33
C ALA A 213 -11.07 14.92 21.24
N ALA A 214 -11.65 14.86 20.04
CA ALA A 214 -13.04 14.48 19.82
C ALA A 214 -13.18 12.96 19.59
N ALA A 215 -12.31 12.39 18.75
CA ALA A 215 -12.24 10.95 18.50
C ALA A 215 -11.99 10.15 19.79
N GLU A 216 -11.16 10.66 20.70
CA GLU A 216 -10.92 10.13 22.06
C GLU A 216 -12.15 10.09 22.98
N ARG A 217 -13.21 10.85 22.67
CA ARG A 217 -14.45 10.85 23.47
C ARG A 217 -15.50 9.93 22.86
N ALA A 218 -15.58 9.90 21.53
CA ALA A 218 -16.47 9.05 20.78
C ALA A 218 -15.99 8.94 19.32
N PRO A 219 -16.08 7.77 18.68
CA PRO A 219 -15.71 7.61 17.27
C PRO A 219 -16.51 8.53 16.35
N LEU A 220 -15.80 9.33 15.56
CA LEU A 220 -16.37 10.25 14.58
C LEU A 220 -17.03 9.46 13.44
N ARG A 221 -18.19 9.89 12.96
CA ARG A 221 -18.86 9.26 11.81
C ARG A 221 -18.53 10.01 10.53
N VAL A 222 -17.98 9.31 9.54
CA VAL A 222 -17.56 9.88 8.25
C VAL A 222 -18.05 8.95 7.16
N GLY A 223 -19.19 9.27 6.53
CA GLY A 223 -19.95 8.29 5.74
C GLY A 223 -20.27 7.05 6.57
N ASP A 224 -19.93 5.88 6.04
CA ASP A 224 -20.09 4.60 6.73
C ASP A 224 -18.95 4.28 7.71
N TYR A 225 -17.86 5.06 7.70
CA TYR A 225 -16.68 4.84 8.53
C TYR A 225 -16.84 5.40 9.95
N ARG A 226 -16.08 4.80 10.88
CA ARG A 226 -15.91 5.28 12.26
C ARG A 226 -14.44 5.56 12.51
N VAL A 227 -14.12 6.79 12.90
CA VAL A 227 -12.75 7.24 13.18
C VAL A 227 -12.60 7.48 14.67
N ASP A 228 -11.90 6.57 15.34
CA ASP A 228 -11.64 6.59 16.78
C ASP A 228 -10.24 7.14 17.12
N GLU A 229 -9.85 7.09 18.39
CA GLU A 229 -8.56 7.59 18.89
C GLU A 229 -7.33 6.88 18.29
N SER A 230 -7.51 5.67 17.77
CA SER A 230 -6.45 4.89 17.12
C SER A 230 -6.39 5.18 15.61
N THR A 231 -7.52 5.53 15.01
CA THR A 231 -7.69 5.78 13.58
C THR A 231 -7.39 7.23 13.19
N ALA A 232 -7.82 8.21 13.99
CA ALA A 232 -7.57 9.63 13.74
C ALA A 232 -6.06 9.96 13.53
N PRO A 233 -5.11 9.48 14.37
CA PRO A 233 -3.70 9.77 14.16
C PRO A 233 -3.12 8.98 12.97
N MET A 234 -3.71 7.84 12.59
CA MET A 234 -3.33 7.11 11.37
C MET A 234 -3.70 7.89 10.10
N VAL A 235 -4.86 8.55 10.06
CA VAL A 235 -5.23 9.42 8.92
C VAL A 235 -4.25 10.59 8.81
N VAL A 236 -3.92 11.24 9.94
CA VAL A 236 -2.93 12.32 9.97
C VAL A 236 -1.54 11.83 9.55
N PHE A 237 -1.10 10.67 10.03
CA PHE A 237 0.17 10.08 9.64
C PHE A 237 0.22 9.85 8.12
N ASN A 238 -0.79 9.20 7.53
CA ASN A 238 -0.82 8.91 6.09
C ASN A 238 -0.81 10.16 5.20
N GLY A 239 -1.44 11.25 5.61
CA GLY A 239 -1.47 12.52 4.86
C GLY A 239 -0.14 13.29 4.76
N LEU A 240 0.92 12.77 5.37
CA LEU A 240 2.22 13.45 5.52
C LEU A 240 3.37 12.75 4.81
N SER A 241 3.14 11.84 3.86
CA SER A 241 4.23 11.20 3.09
C SER A 241 4.69 12.00 1.86
N GLN A 242 3.95 13.04 1.47
CA GLN A 242 4.24 13.88 0.32
C GLN A 242 3.87 15.33 0.63
N ASP A 243 4.65 16.28 0.11
CA ASP A 243 4.54 17.71 0.37
C ASP A 243 4.09 18.56 -0.84
N ASN A 244 3.77 17.93 -1.97
CA ASN A 244 3.23 18.62 -3.14
C ASN A 244 1.81 19.21 -2.92
N ASP A 245 1.48 20.26 -3.67
CA ASP A 245 0.21 21.02 -3.54
C ASP A 245 -1.06 20.15 -3.67
N THR A 246 -1.02 19.06 -4.44
CA THR A 246 -2.13 18.11 -4.56
C THR A 246 -2.30 17.32 -3.26
N ALA A 247 -1.24 16.66 -2.78
CA ALA A 247 -1.27 15.88 -1.55
C ALA A 247 -1.65 16.72 -0.32
N TYR A 248 -1.07 17.93 -0.21
CA TYR A 248 -1.43 18.89 0.84
C TYR A 248 -2.88 19.38 0.74
N GLY A 249 -3.40 19.57 -0.48
CA GLY A 249 -4.79 19.97 -0.72
C GLY A 249 -5.79 18.87 -0.37
N ASP A 250 -5.50 17.63 -0.75
CA ASP A 250 -6.30 16.45 -0.42
C ASP A 250 -6.33 16.20 1.10
N PHE A 251 -5.17 16.25 1.76
CA PHE A 251 -5.08 16.14 3.21
C PHE A 251 -5.82 17.29 3.93
N ALA A 252 -5.74 18.52 3.40
CA ALA A 252 -6.51 19.66 3.93
C ALA A 252 -8.03 19.53 3.75
N GLN A 253 -8.49 18.90 2.67
CA GLN A 253 -9.90 18.56 2.54
C GLN A 253 -10.29 17.43 3.51
N GLY A 254 -9.47 16.39 3.66
CA GLY A 254 -9.69 15.33 4.65
C GLY A 254 -9.78 15.84 6.10
N MET A 255 -8.90 16.78 6.50
CA MET A 255 -8.97 17.40 7.83
C MET A 255 -10.17 18.31 8.01
N ARG A 256 -10.65 18.94 6.94
CA ARG A 256 -11.92 19.69 6.95
C ARG A 256 -13.12 18.75 7.17
N ASP A 257 -13.14 17.60 6.52
CA ASP A 257 -14.16 16.58 6.66
C ASP A 257 -14.19 16.02 8.10
N LEU A 258 -13.01 15.66 8.65
CA LEU A 258 -12.90 15.19 10.04
C LEU A 258 -13.31 16.27 11.06
N ARG A 259 -12.96 17.54 10.85
CA ARG A 259 -13.41 18.66 11.70
C ARG A 259 -14.94 18.78 11.69
N ASP A 260 -15.55 18.65 10.52
CA ASP A 260 -17.00 18.76 10.38
C ASP A 260 -17.73 17.55 11.00
N ALA A 261 -17.16 16.35 10.93
CA ALA A 261 -17.64 15.17 11.65
C ALA A 261 -17.47 15.30 13.18
N ALA A 262 -16.34 15.85 13.66
CA ALA A 262 -16.11 16.18 15.07
C ALA A 262 -17.09 17.25 15.61
N ALA A 263 -17.62 18.11 14.74
CA ALA A 263 -18.71 19.02 15.05
C ALA A 263 -20.11 18.38 14.96
N GLY A 264 -20.20 17.06 14.76
CA GLY A 264 -21.46 16.31 14.70
C GLY A 264 -22.25 16.47 13.39
N LYS A 265 -21.64 17.03 12.33
CA LYS A 265 -22.30 17.15 11.02
C LYS A 265 -22.31 15.81 10.30
N ALA A 266 -23.31 15.61 9.43
CA ALA A 266 -23.23 14.56 8.42
C ALA A 266 -22.16 14.92 7.38
N VAL A 267 -21.24 14.01 7.12
CA VAL A 267 -20.10 14.18 6.22
C VAL A 267 -20.01 12.99 5.28
N THR A 268 -19.92 13.26 3.98
CA THR A 268 -19.41 12.30 2.99
C THR A 268 -17.91 12.54 2.87
N PRO A 269 -17.04 11.52 3.03
CA PRO A 269 -15.60 11.72 2.90
C PRO A 269 -15.23 12.18 1.49
N SER A 270 -14.29 13.12 1.40
CA SER A 270 -13.55 13.41 0.16
C SER A 270 -12.80 12.17 -0.35
N PRO A 271 -12.46 12.08 -1.65
CA PRO A 271 -11.88 10.87 -2.24
C PRO A 271 -10.66 10.34 -1.48
N TRP A 272 -9.66 11.19 -1.24
CA TRP A 272 -8.46 10.84 -0.49
C TRP A 272 -8.76 10.31 0.92
N LEU A 273 -9.71 10.92 1.63
CA LEU A 273 -10.12 10.45 2.96
C LEU A 273 -10.88 9.13 2.88
N ALA A 274 -11.72 8.95 1.86
CA ALA A 274 -12.46 7.71 1.63
C ALA A 274 -11.51 6.53 1.35
N ASP A 275 -10.48 6.75 0.52
CA ASP A 275 -9.45 5.76 0.21
C ASP A 275 -8.58 5.45 1.43
N THR A 276 -8.16 6.48 2.18
CA THR A 276 -7.38 6.32 3.42
C THR A 276 -8.15 5.54 4.49
N LEU A 277 -9.44 5.83 4.67
CA LEU A 277 -10.30 5.10 5.61
C LEU A 277 -10.63 3.70 5.11
N GLY A 278 -10.83 3.53 3.80
CA GLY A 278 -11.00 2.22 3.17
C GLY A 278 -9.78 1.31 3.41
N PHE A 279 -8.57 1.83 3.19
CA PHE A 279 -7.31 1.15 3.47
C PHE A 279 -7.14 0.80 4.97
N THR A 280 -7.51 1.72 5.86
CA THR A 280 -7.25 1.57 7.30
C THR A 280 -8.29 0.69 8.03
N LEU A 281 -9.56 0.72 7.60
CA LEU A 281 -10.69 0.15 8.35
C LEU A 281 -11.38 -1.04 7.64
N THR A 282 -10.92 -1.44 6.46
CA THR A 282 -11.57 -2.51 5.66
C THR A 282 -10.55 -3.50 5.08
N GLY A 283 -11.02 -4.45 4.27
CA GLY A 283 -10.15 -5.34 3.49
C GLY A 283 -9.59 -4.74 2.19
N SER A 284 -9.83 -3.46 1.90
CA SER A 284 -9.26 -2.77 0.73
C SER A 284 -7.73 -2.81 0.78
N MET A 285 -7.07 -3.12 -0.34
CA MET A 285 -5.60 -3.27 -0.44
C MET A 285 -4.99 -4.30 0.55
N SER A 286 -5.80 -5.22 1.10
CA SER A 286 -5.32 -6.23 2.04
C SER A 286 -4.35 -7.24 1.42
N ASP A 287 -4.37 -7.40 0.09
CA ASP A 287 -3.37 -8.15 -0.67
C ASP A 287 -1.98 -7.51 -0.55
N TYR A 288 -1.88 -6.19 -0.79
CA TYR A 288 -0.66 -5.41 -0.62
C TYR A 288 -0.17 -5.45 0.84
N GLY A 289 -1.06 -5.11 1.78
CA GLY A 289 -0.73 -5.05 3.20
C GLY A 289 -0.31 -6.41 3.79
N SER A 290 -0.98 -7.50 3.40
CA SER A 290 -0.63 -8.86 3.87
C SER A 290 0.72 -9.31 3.35
N VAL A 291 1.02 -9.07 2.07
CA VAL A 291 2.34 -9.41 1.48
C VAL A 291 3.45 -8.62 2.18
N GLN A 292 3.32 -7.30 2.30
CA GLN A 292 4.29 -6.45 3.01
C GLN A 292 4.51 -6.94 4.45
N MET A 293 3.45 -7.20 5.20
CA MET A 293 3.54 -7.68 6.57
C MET A 293 4.23 -9.05 6.66
N SER A 294 3.91 -9.99 5.76
CA SER A 294 4.53 -11.32 5.72
C SER A 294 6.05 -11.28 5.47
N ILE A 295 6.53 -10.30 4.71
CA ILE A 295 7.95 -10.06 4.47
C ILE A 295 8.58 -9.49 5.74
N LEU A 296 8.04 -8.37 6.24
CA LEU A 296 8.56 -7.69 7.45
C LEU A 296 8.66 -8.66 8.65
N CYS A 297 7.60 -9.42 8.94
CA CYS A 297 7.60 -10.39 10.04
C CYS A 297 8.48 -11.63 9.76
N GLY A 298 8.76 -11.92 8.49
CA GLY A 298 9.60 -13.03 8.04
C GLY A 298 11.10 -12.72 8.08
N ASP A 299 11.49 -11.45 7.95
CA ASP A 299 12.88 -11.01 7.93
C ASP A 299 13.52 -10.98 9.33
N VAL A 300 12.87 -10.30 10.28
CA VAL A 300 13.42 -10.02 11.62
C VAL A 300 12.35 -10.23 12.70
N ALA A 301 12.71 -10.91 13.78
CA ALA A 301 11.78 -11.18 14.88
C ALA A 301 11.34 -9.89 15.58
N ALA A 302 10.02 -9.73 15.75
CA ALA A 302 9.46 -8.69 16.62
C ALA A 302 9.37 -9.17 18.08
N PRO A 303 9.33 -8.24 19.08
CA PRO A 303 8.93 -8.58 20.43
C PRO A 303 7.57 -9.29 20.44
N ARG A 304 7.43 -10.40 21.19
CA ARG A 304 6.16 -11.14 21.28
C ARG A 304 5.26 -10.71 22.44
N ASP A 305 5.81 -10.01 23.42
CA ASP A 305 5.11 -9.59 24.63
C ASP A 305 4.33 -8.29 24.37
N PRO A 306 2.97 -8.29 24.42
CA PRO A 306 2.16 -7.10 24.20
C PRO A 306 2.46 -5.96 25.19
N GLU A 307 2.91 -6.29 26.39
CA GLU A 307 3.26 -5.33 27.44
C GLU A 307 4.50 -4.50 27.05
N THR A 308 5.39 -5.01 26.20
CA THR A 308 6.48 -4.23 25.60
C THR A 308 5.92 -3.07 24.76
N TYR A 309 4.93 -3.35 23.91
CA TYR A 309 4.29 -2.34 23.06
C TYR A 309 3.47 -1.36 23.88
N TRP A 310 2.70 -1.84 24.87
CA TRP A 310 1.94 -0.96 25.76
C TRP A 310 2.84 0.04 26.48
N ARG A 311 3.96 -0.42 27.06
CA ARG A 311 4.95 0.46 27.71
C ARG A 311 5.57 1.45 26.75
N ASP A 312 5.87 1.02 25.52
CA ASP A 312 6.46 1.90 24.50
C ASP A 312 5.48 3.00 24.09
N VAL A 313 4.20 2.66 23.86
CA VAL A 313 3.11 3.61 23.61
C VAL A 313 2.89 4.55 24.79
N GLN A 314 2.93 4.08 26.05
CA GLN A 314 2.80 4.97 27.21
C GLN A 314 3.97 5.96 27.33
N ARG A 315 5.19 5.58 26.95
CA ARG A 315 6.34 6.48 26.95
C ARG A 315 6.33 7.46 25.78
N SER A 316 5.99 6.99 24.57
CA SER A 316 5.96 7.84 23.37
C SER A 316 4.81 8.85 23.41
N ARG A 317 3.59 8.44 23.81
CA ARG A 317 2.42 9.36 23.91
C ARG A 317 2.62 10.55 24.86
N ALA A 318 3.52 10.40 25.85
CA ALA A 318 3.85 11.47 26.80
C ALA A 318 4.76 12.55 26.18
N GLN A 319 5.45 12.22 25.07
CA GLN A 319 6.32 13.12 24.31
C GLN A 319 5.62 13.61 23.04
N ASP A 320 4.94 12.70 22.34
CA ASP A 320 4.15 12.95 21.15
C ASP A 320 2.81 12.18 21.24
N PRO A 321 1.71 12.82 21.65
CA PRO A 321 0.41 12.15 21.82
C PRO A 321 -0.26 11.73 20.49
N LEU A 322 0.24 12.19 19.34
CA LEU A 322 -0.37 11.95 18.03
C LEU A 322 0.36 10.81 17.30
N PHE A 323 1.67 10.95 17.07
CA PHE A 323 2.46 9.96 16.32
C PHE A 323 3.12 8.90 17.21
N GLY A 324 3.30 9.18 18.51
CA GLY A 324 3.85 8.23 19.47
C GLY A 324 3.04 6.92 19.54
N PRO A 325 1.69 6.96 19.69
CA PRO A 325 0.85 5.78 19.64
C PRO A 325 0.95 5.01 18.32
N VAL A 326 0.92 5.71 17.18
CA VAL A 326 0.98 5.11 15.82
C VAL A 326 2.28 4.33 15.61
N THR A 327 3.41 4.99 15.78
CA THR A 327 4.74 4.47 15.42
C THR A 327 5.25 3.38 16.37
N ASN A 328 4.72 3.32 17.60
CA ASN A 328 5.16 2.37 18.63
C ASN A 328 4.17 1.21 18.86
N ASN A 329 3.01 1.20 18.20
CA ASN A 329 1.92 0.24 18.44
C ASN A 329 2.31 -1.23 18.19
N ILE A 330 1.48 -2.13 18.71
CA ILE A 330 1.53 -3.56 18.37
C ILE A 330 1.03 -3.79 16.94
N GLY A 331 1.66 -4.71 16.22
CA GLY A 331 1.26 -5.14 14.88
C GLY A 331 1.34 -6.66 14.72
N PRO A 332 0.91 -7.22 13.58
CA PRO A 332 0.83 -8.66 13.35
C PRO A 332 2.12 -9.44 13.64
N CYS A 333 3.30 -8.83 13.45
CA CYS A 333 4.58 -9.48 13.71
C CYS A 333 4.82 -9.89 15.17
N ALA A 334 4.12 -9.30 16.15
CA ALA A 334 4.19 -9.77 17.54
C ALA A 334 3.65 -11.20 17.72
N PHE A 335 2.76 -11.63 16.81
CA PHE A 335 2.10 -12.93 16.82
C PHE A 335 2.69 -13.91 15.81
N TRP A 336 3.45 -13.42 14.83
CA TRP A 336 4.09 -14.21 13.77
C TRP A 336 5.16 -15.17 14.31
N ASP A 337 5.35 -16.33 13.68
CA ASP A 337 6.42 -17.27 14.04
C ASP A 337 7.81 -16.61 13.92
N PRO A 338 8.81 -16.96 14.75
CA PRO A 338 10.17 -16.46 14.57
C PRO A 338 10.71 -16.78 13.16
N PRO A 339 11.44 -15.84 12.51
CA PRO A 339 12.12 -16.08 11.24
C PRO A 339 12.87 -17.42 11.22
N ARG A 340 12.61 -18.21 10.17
CA ARG A 340 13.28 -19.51 9.95
C ARG A 340 14.68 -19.32 9.38
N GLU A 341 14.88 -18.23 8.66
CA GLU A 341 16.13 -17.80 8.06
C GLU A 341 16.77 -16.73 8.98
N ARG A 342 18.11 -16.64 9.00
CA ARG A 342 18.78 -15.54 9.71
C ARG A 342 18.78 -14.30 8.81
N PRO A 343 18.64 -13.08 9.35
CA PRO A 343 18.76 -11.86 8.55
C PRO A 343 20.10 -11.81 7.82
N THR A 344 20.10 -11.42 6.54
CA THR A 344 21.33 -11.16 5.80
C THR A 344 22.04 -9.95 6.40
N VAL A 345 23.29 -10.12 6.79
CA VAL A 345 24.12 -9.06 7.35
C VAL A 345 24.87 -8.36 6.22
N ILE A 346 24.43 -7.16 5.86
CA ILE A 346 25.09 -6.32 4.84
C ILE A 346 26.11 -5.42 5.55
N ARG A 347 27.41 -5.75 5.43
CA ARG A 347 28.52 -5.03 6.10
C ARG A 347 29.70 -4.69 5.19
N ASN A 348 29.57 -4.99 3.90
CA ASN A 348 30.60 -4.70 2.92
C ASN A 348 30.31 -3.36 2.24
N ASP A 349 31.38 -2.61 1.95
CA ASP A 349 31.29 -1.29 1.33
C ASP A 349 30.72 -1.39 -0.11
N LEU A 350 29.63 -0.68 -0.36
CA LEU A 350 28.94 -0.66 -1.65
C LEU A 350 29.11 0.69 -2.36
N PRO A 351 29.58 0.72 -3.62
CA PRO A 351 29.48 1.89 -4.48
C PRO A 351 28.02 2.07 -4.95
N ALA A 352 27.16 2.55 -4.06
CA ALA A 352 25.74 2.79 -4.31
C ALA A 352 25.41 4.30 -4.39
N LEU A 353 24.41 4.66 -5.21
CA LEU A 353 23.79 5.98 -5.15
C LEU A 353 22.63 5.93 -4.15
N LEU A 354 22.74 6.69 -3.07
CA LEU A 354 21.71 6.85 -2.04
C LEU A 354 20.94 8.13 -2.32
N VAL A 355 19.62 8.13 -2.16
CA VAL A 355 18.77 9.31 -2.44
C VAL A 355 17.78 9.47 -1.29
N ASN A 356 17.76 10.62 -0.63
CA ASN A 356 16.85 10.86 0.49
C ASN A 356 16.52 12.36 0.65
N ALA A 357 15.29 12.66 1.07
CA ALA A 357 14.93 14.01 1.52
C ALA A 357 15.35 14.22 2.98
N THR A 358 15.65 15.45 3.39
CA THR A 358 15.98 15.77 4.78
C THR A 358 14.80 15.64 5.74
N GLY A 359 13.57 15.78 5.22
CA GLY A 359 12.32 15.67 5.99
C GLY A 359 11.57 14.35 5.81
N ASP A 360 12.14 13.35 5.10
CA ASP A 360 11.45 12.09 4.80
C ASP A 360 10.82 11.46 6.08
N PRO A 361 9.48 11.33 6.15
CA PRO A 361 8.78 10.90 7.35
C PRO A 361 8.48 9.40 7.39
N ARG A 362 9.10 8.60 6.51
CA ARG A 362 9.02 7.13 6.47
C ARG A 362 10.40 6.48 6.53
N THR A 363 11.32 6.92 5.68
CA THR A 363 12.75 6.56 5.68
C THR A 363 13.56 7.79 6.09
N VAL A 364 13.57 8.04 7.40
CA VAL A 364 14.16 9.25 7.98
C VAL A 364 15.63 9.44 7.57
N TYR A 365 16.01 10.67 7.26
CA TYR A 365 17.32 11.03 6.70
C TYR A 365 18.53 10.48 7.48
N GLN A 366 18.40 10.29 8.80
CA GLN A 366 19.44 9.69 9.64
C GLN A 366 19.76 8.23 9.25
N GLY A 367 18.80 7.50 8.66
CA GLY A 367 19.00 6.18 8.07
C GLY A 367 19.90 6.24 6.84
N ALA A 368 19.62 7.17 5.92
CA ALA A 368 20.49 7.41 4.77
C ALA A 368 21.91 7.83 5.18
N GLN A 369 22.03 8.66 6.21
CA GLN A 369 23.32 9.01 6.79
C GLN A 369 24.04 7.83 7.48
N ALA A 370 23.31 6.82 7.98
CA ALA A 370 23.91 5.61 8.55
C ALA A 370 24.49 4.73 7.45
N VAL A 371 23.67 4.37 6.45
CA VAL A 371 24.11 3.59 5.28
C VAL A 371 25.29 4.25 4.58
N HIS A 372 25.28 5.58 4.42
CA HIS A 372 26.40 6.31 3.81
C HIS A 372 27.70 6.26 4.62
N ARG A 373 27.64 6.19 5.97
CA ARG A 373 28.83 5.99 6.81
C ARG A 373 29.37 4.56 6.72
N ASP A 374 28.47 3.59 6.62
CA ASP A 374 28.82 2.17 6.57
C ASP A 374 29.33 1.75 5.18
N TRP A 375 28.91 2.45 4.12
CA TRP A 375 29.37 2.29 2.74
C TRP A 375 30.13 3.54 2.24
N PRO A 376 31.40 3.75 2.63
CA PRO A 376 32.18 4.93 2.24
C PRO A 376 32.43 5.10 0.73
N SER A 377 32.24 4.06 -0.09
CA SER A 377 32.24 4.16 -1.56
C SER A 377 30.92 4.69 -2.14
N SER A 378 29.85 4.76 -1.35
CA SER A 378 28.55 5.29 -1.78
C SER A 378 28.57 6.80 -2.01
N ARG A 379 27.49 7.35 -2.60
CA ARG A 379 27.25 8.79 -2.72
C ARG A 379 25.83 9.12 -2.32
N LEU A 380 25.65 10.19 -1.55
CA LEU A 380 24.34 10.63 -1.08
C LEU A 380 23.85 11.85 -1.87
N VAL A 381 22.72 11.69 -2.54
CA VAL A 381 21.91 12.77 -3.11
C VAL A 381 20.90 13.21 -2.05
N THR A 382 21.13 14.39 -1.49
CA THR A 382 20.30 14.98 -0.44
C THR A 382 19.34 15.99 -1.04
N LEU A 383 18.03 15.76 -0.93
CA LEU A 383 17.03 16.81 -1.19
C LEU A 383 16.75 17.57 0.10
N ARG A 384 17.24 18.81 0.18
CA ARG A 384 17.11 19.66 1.37
C ARG A 384 15.79 20.44 1.35
N GLY A 385 15.04 20.34 2.44
CA GLY A 385 13.84 21.14 2.69
C GLY A 385 12.55 20.57 2.09
N ALA A 386 12.53 19.29 1.73
CA ALA A 386 11.31 18.56 1.38
C ALA A 386 10.95 17.57 2.50
N ASP A 387 9.65 17.47 2.79
CA ASP A 387 9.00 16.52 3.72
C ASP A 387 8.43 15.32 2.94
N GLN A 388 9.19 14.84 1.96
CA GLN A 388 8.80 13.85 0.97
C GLN A 388 9.40 12.48 1.27
N HIS A 389 8.57 11.43 1.18
CA HIS A 389 9.03 10.04 1.01
C HIS A 389 9.02 9.62 -0.46
N ALA A 390 10.04 8.88 -0.90
CA ALA A 390 10.35 8.57 -2.30
C ALA A 390 10.54 9.84 -3.15
N VAL A 391 11.81 10.20 -3.40
CA VAL A 391 12.16 11.47 -4.07
C VAL A 391 12.25 11.32 -5.58
N PHE A 392 13.07 10.37 -6.05
CA PHE A 392 13.37 10.18 -7.47
C PHE A 392 12.12 9.82 -8.27
N GLY A 393 11.85 10.53 -9.36
CA GLY A 393 10.74 10.27 -10.28
C GLY A 393 9.33 10.49 -9.71
N VAL A 394 9.20 10.86 -8.44
CA VAL A 394 7.92 11.10 -7.74
C VAL A 394 7.79 12.56 -7.31
N TYR A 395 8.84 13.15 -6.74
CA TYR A 395 8.83 14.54 -6.28
C TYR A 395 9.01 15.56 -7.41
N GLY A 396 9.71 15.18 -8.50
CA GLY A 396 9.99 16.06 -9.63
C GLY A 396 11.05 17.13 -9.36
N SER A 397 12.14 16.77 -8.67
CA SER A 397 13.30 17.67 -8.53
C SER A 397 14.27 17.42 -9.67
N ASP A 398 14.34 18.34 -10.64
CA ASP A 398 15.28 18.29 -11.77
C ASP A 398 16.71 17.95 -11.34
N CYS A 399 17.17 18.48 -10.21
CA CYS A 399 18.50 18.24 -9.66
C CYS A 399 18.69 16.78 -9.21
N VAL A 400 17.71 16.20 -8.51
CA VAL A 400 17.75 14.80 -8.07
C VAL A 400 17.60 13.89 -9.28
N ASP A 401 16.57 14.13 -10.09
CA ASP A 401 16.22 13.30 -11.23
C ASP A 401 17.34 13.30 -12.29
N ALA A 402 17.98 14.43 -12.59
CA ALA A 402 19.15 14.47 -13.46
C ALA A 402 20.35 13.70 -12.89
N THR A 403 20.60 13.79 -11.58
CA THR A 403 21.71 13.07 -10.92
C THR A 403 21.50 11.56 -10.95
N VAL A 404 20.30 11.09 -10.61
CA VAL A 404 19.96 9.66 -10.62
C VAL A 404 19.92 9.13 -12.05
N ASN A 405 19.31 9.84 -13.01
CA ASN A 405 19.31 9.42 -14.41
C ASN A 405 20.72 9.37 -15.00
N ALA A 406 21.63 10.28 -14.63
CA ALA A 406 23.02 10.23 -15.06
C ALA A 406 23.75 8.98 -14.51
N TYR A 407 23.52 8.61 -13.25
CA TYR A 407 24.02 7.37 -12.67
C TYR A 407 23.45 6.14 -13.38
N LEU A 408 22.12 6.05 -13.55
CA LEU A 408 21.46 4.93 -14.22
C LEU A 408 21.88 4.78 -15.70
N ALA A 409 22.20 5.87 -16.38
CA ALA A 409 22.62 5.85 -17.78
C ALA A 409 24.12 5.55 -17.99
N THR A 410 24.96 5.66 -16.96
CA THR A 410 26.43 5.56 -17.09
C THR A 410 27.10 4.61 -16.12
N GLU A 411 26.37 4.10 -15.12
CA GLU A 411 26.85 3.32 -13.97
C GLU A 411 27.92 4.04 -13.13
N LYS A 412 28.09 5.36 -13.32
CA LYS A 412 29.09 6.18 -12.62
C LYS A 412 28.45 7.03 -11.55
N LEU A 413 28.91 6.83 -10.31
CA LEU A 413 28.58 7.70 -9.19
C LEU A 413 29.12 9.13 -9.42
N PRO A 414 28.46 10.16 -8.86
CA PRO A 414 29.01 11.51 -8.85
C PRO A 414 30.33 11.55 -8.05
N ALA A 415 31.24 12.47 -8.39
CA ALA A 415 32.55 12.53 -7.75
C ALA A 415 32.45 12.76 -6.23
N THR A 416 31.49 13.58 -5.80
CA THR A 416 31.13 13.91 -4.42
C THR A 416 29.64 13.71 -4.19
N ASP A 417 29.20 13.78 -2.94
CA ASP A 417 27.78 13.92 -2.62
C ASP A 417 27.16 15.15 -3.28
N VAL A 418 25.84 15.10 -3.47
CA VAL A 418 25.07 16.12 -4.17
C VAL A 418 24.00 16.65 -3.23
N THR A 419 23.92 17.97 -3.06
CA THR A 419 22.78 18.59 -2.36
C THR A 419 21.90 19.35 -3.35
N CYS A 420 20.67 18.89 -3.48
CA CYS A 420 19.58 19.57 -4.16
C CYS A 420 18.74 20.37 -3.15
N ALA A 421 18.02 21.39 -3.62
CA ALA A 421 17.04 22.12 -2.82
C ALA A 421 15.63 21.77 -3.28
N ALA A 422 14.69 21.72 -2.32
CA ALA A 422 13.26 21.70 -2.59
C ALA A 422 12.81 22.98 -3.30
N SER A 423 11.76 22.87 -4.12
CA SER A 423 11.09 24.02 -4.71
C SER A 423 10.18 24.68 -3.65
N PRO A 424 10.09 26.02 -3.56
CA PRO A 424 9.14 26.69 -2.67
C PRO A 424 7.67 26.44 -3.07
N HIS A 425 6.76 26.40 -2.09
CA HIS A 425 5.29 26.23 -2.22
C HIS A 425 4.47 27.51 -1.97
#